data_AF-A0A392S6X7-F1
#
_entry.id   AF-A0A392S6X7-F1
#
_cell.length_a   1.000
_cell.length_b   1.000
_cell.length_c   1.000
_cell.angle_alpha   90.00
_cell.angle_beta   90.00
_cell.angle_gamma   90.00
#
_symmetry.space_group_name_H-M   'P 1'
#
loop_
_entity.id
_entity.type
_entity.pdbx_description
1 polymer ?
#
loop_
_entity_poly.entity_id
_entity_poly.type
_entity_poly.pdbx_seq_one_letter_code
_entity_poly.pdbx_strand_id
1 'polypeptide(L)'
;LVGVLNVDVVPENVEKLKNSFVGTLWEVKDAETIQMQILMEGFQDVQATMMGIDKILLSSPKQGGVRRAFEADKKWWEKKFSDIKAWSPIQKPRGRRIWVRIFGAPPHAWG
;
A
#
# COMPACT_ATOMS: atom_id res chain seq x y z
N LEU A 1 3.22 -19.36 25.37
CA LEU A 1 3.27 -18.22 24.42
C LEU A 1 2.22 -17.21 24.85
N VAL A 2 2.60 -16.30 25.74
CA VAL A 2 1.74 -15.24 26.28
C VAL A 2 2.10 -13.96 25.51
N GLY A 3 1.14 -13.33 24.83
CA GLY A 3 1.40 -12.04 24.17
C GLY A 3 0.65 -11.75 22.87
N VAL A 4 -0.54 -12.29 22.65
CA VAL A 4 -1.41 -11.74 21.59
C VAL A 4 -2.12 -10.52 22.18
N LEU A 5 -1.62 -9.32 21.86
CA LEU A 5 -2.33 -8.08 22.14
C LEU A 5 -3.57 -8.03 21.23
N ASN A 6 -4.75 -8.28 21.80
CA ASN A 6 -6.01 -8.07 21.10
C ASN A 6 -6.26 -6.57 21.04
N VAL A 7 -5.96 -5.96 19.90
CA VAL A 7 -6.28 -4.56 19.63
C VAL A 7 -7.69 -4.53 19.08
N ASP A 8 -8.60 -3.86 19.79
CA ASP A 8 -9.96 -3.69 19.30
C ASP A 8 -9.97 -2.94 17.98
N VAL A 9 -10.65 -3.54 17.00
CA VAL A 9 -10.76 -2.96 15.66
C VAL A 9 -11.73 -1.80 15.74
N VAL A 10 -11.25 -0.58 15.45
CA VAL A 10 -12.11 0.61 15.35
C VAL A 10 -13.07 0.44 14.17
N PRO A 11 -14.39 0.32 14.38
CA PRO A 11 -15.35 -0.06 13.33
C PRO A 11 -15.34 0.91 12.13
N GLU A 12 -15.19 2.20 12.41
CA GLU A 12 -15.13 3.25 11.39
C GLU A 12 -13.98 3.08 10.40
N ASN A 13 -12.83 2.57 10.88
CA ASN A 13 -11.67 2.31 10.02
C ASN A 13 -11.92 1.13 9.08
N VAL A 14 -12.67 0.12 9.53
CA VAL A 14 -13.04 -1.02 8.69
C VAL A 14 -13.94 -0.58 7.54
N GLU A 15 -14.89 0.31 7.81
CA GLU A 15 -15.79 0.81 6.76
C GLU A 15 -15.06 1.59 5.67
N LYS A 16 -14.07 2.39 6.05
CA LYS A 16 -13.20 3.11 5.09
C LYS A 16 -12.39 2.13 4.23
N LEU A 17 -11.88 1.06 4.83
CA LEU A 17 -11.08 0.05 4.14
C LEU A 17 -11.88 -0.87 3.22
N LYS A 18 -13.19 -1.10 3.48
CA LYS A 18 -14.05 -1.92 2.62
C LYS A 18 -14.13 -1.44 1.17
N ASN A 19 -13.98 -0.13 0.93
CA ASN A 19 -14.00 0.47 -0.41
C ASN A 19 -12.59 0.63 -1.01
N SER A 20 -11.57 0.15 -0.32
CA SER A 20 -10.17 0.25 -0.74
C SER A 20 -9.74 -0.98 -1.52
N PHE A 21 -8.67 -0.82 -2.28
CA PHE A 21 -8.03 -1.89 -3.05
C PHE A 21 -6.57 -2.03 -2.60
N VAL A 22 -5.99 -3.19 -2.81
CA VAL A 22 -4.58 -3.45 -2.58
C VAL A 22 -3.94 -3.79 -3.92
N GLY A 23 -3.03 -2.94 -4.35
CA GLY A 23 -2.15 -3.16 -5.49
C GLY A 23 -0.84 -3.81 -5.05
N THR A 24 -0.30 -4.71 -5.87
CA THR A 24 1.08 -5.23 -5.72
C THR A 24 1.91 -4.69 -6.87
N LEU A 25 2.94 -3.90 -6.57
CA LEU A 25 3.81 -3.30 -7.59
C LEU A 25 4.64 -4.35 -8.33
N TRP A 26 4.93 -4.10 -9.60
CA TRP A 26 5.94 -4.87 -10.33
C TRP A 26 7.34 -4.59 -9.78
N GLU A 27 7.62 -3.31 -9.53
CA GLU A 27 8.93 -2.79 -9.16
C GLU A 27 8.86 -2.21 -7.75
N VAL A 28 9.56 -2.82 -6.79
CA VAL A 28 9.55 -2.38 -5.39
C VAL A 28 10.04 -0.93 -5.22
N LYS A 29 10.99 -0.52 -6.07
CA LYS A 29 11.53 0.86 -6.09
C LYS A 29 10.46 1.91 -6.38
N ASP A 30 9.36 1.54 -7.06
CA ASP A 30 8.27 2.47 -7.36
C ASP A 30 7.44 2.78 -6.12
N ALA A 31 7.53 2.00 -5.04
CA ALA A 31 6.70 2.16 -3.85
C ALA A 31 6.84 3.55 -3.20
N GLU A 32 8.02 4.16 -3.26
CA GLU A 32 8.28 5.49 -2.70
C GLU A 32 7.75 6.62 -3.58
N THR A 33 7.55 6.37 -4.88
CA THR A 33 7.14 7.39 -5.86
C THR A 33 5.73 7.19 -6.40
N ILE A 34 5.09 6.05 -6.11
CA ILE A 34 3.80 5.66 -6.71
C ILE A 34 2.68 6.68 -6.44
N GLN A 35 2.62 7.27 -5.23
CA GLN A 35 1.66 8.33 -4.94
C GLN A 35 1.80 9.52 -5.90
N MET A 36 3.04 9.97 -6.12
CA MET A 36 3.31 11.07 -7.04
C MET A 36 2.95 10.70 -8.48
N GLN A 37 3.27 9.48 -8.91
CA GLN A 37 2.94 9.00 -10.25
C GLN A 37 1.42 8.97 -10.49
N ILE A 38 0.63 8.50 -9.51
CA ILE A 38 -0.84 8.50 -9.57
C ILE A 38 -1.38 9.94 -9.72
N LEU A 39 -0.82 10.90 -8.98
CA LEU A 39 -1.21 12.30 -9.07
C LEU A 39 -0.89 12.91 -10.45
N MET A 40 0.29 12.61 -10.99
CA MET A 40 0.73 13.12 -12.30
C MET A 40 -0.10 12.54 -13.46
N GLU A 41 -0.63 11.33 -13.30
CA GLU A 41 -1.55 10.71 -14.25
C GLU A 41 -2.98 11.30 -14.19
N GLY A 42 -3.24 12.21 -13.24
CA GLY A 42 -4.53 12.91 -13.10
C GLY A 42 -5.49 12.26 -12.11
N PHE A 43 -5.10 11.19 -11.43
CA PHE A 43 -5.93 10.50 -10.44
C PHE A 43 -5.82 11.14 -9.04
N GLN A 44 -6.20 12.42 -8.95
CA GLN A 44 -6.01 13.24 -7.74
C GLN A 44 -6.81 12.76 -6.53
N ASP A 45 -7.90 12.03 -6.74
CA ASP A 45 -8.75 11.49 -5.69
C ASP A 45 -8.37 10.05 -5.29
N VAL A 46 -7.23 9.54 -5.74
CA VAL A 46 -6.68 8.25 -5.30
C VAL A 46 -5.46 8.47 -4.41
N GLN A 47 -5.55 7.94 -3.19
CA GLN A 47 -4.45 7.90 -2.23
C GLN A 47 -3.84 6.49 -2.18
N ALA A 48 -2.52 6.44 -2.34
CA ALA A 48 -1.66 5.29 -2.25
C ALA A 48 -0.89 5.31 -0.93
N THR A 49 -1.08 4.28 -0.11
CA THR A 49 -0.41 4.10 1.18
C THR A 49 0.38 2.79 1.18
N MET A 50 1.67 2.83 1.47
CA MET A 50 2.51 1.63 1.52
C MET A 50 2.10 0.73 2.69
N MET A 51 1.87 -0.55 2.41
CA MET A 51 1.53 -1.60 3.40
C MET A 51 2.69 -2.56 3.69
N GLY A 52 3.90 -2.23 3.24
CA GLY A 52 5.07 -3.09 3.35
C GLY A 52 6.10 -2.76 2.29
N ILE A 53 6.59 -3.80 1.59
CA ILE A 53 7.62 -3.67 0.56
C ILE A 53 6.98 -3.26 -0.78
N ASP A 54 6.10 -4.11 -1.30
CA ASP A 54 5.53 -4.03 -2.66
C ASP A 54 4.02 -3.79 -2.68
N LYS A 55 3.37 -3.84 -1.51
CA LYS A 55 1.92 -3.68 -1.38
C LYS A 55 1.53 -2.23 -1.12
N ILE A 56 0.57 -1.76 -1.89
CA ILE A 56 0.03 -0.40 -1.82
C ILE A 56 -1.47 -0.48 -1.59
N LEU A 57 -1.94 0.12 -0.50
CA LEU A 57 -3.36 0.38 -0.27
C LEU A 57 -3.77 1.58 -1.13
N LEU A 58 -4.71 1.35 -2.04
CA LEU A 58 -5.36 2.35 -2.86
C LEU A 58 -6.72 2.67 -2.24
N SER A 59 -6.92 3.93 -1.88
CA SER A 59 -8.14 4.42 -1.25
C SER A 59 -8.59 5.71 -1.92
N SER A 60 -9.85 6.07 -1.77
CA SER A 60 -10.40 7.33 -2.29
C SER A 60 -11.45 7.85 -1.32
N PRO A 61 -11.56 9.18 -1.12
CA PRO A 61 -12.65 9.77 -0.35
C PRO A 61 -14.01 9.58 -1.04
N LYS A 62 -14.02 9.36 -2.36
CA LYS A 62 -15.25 9.11 -3.13
C LYS A 62 -15.52 7.62 -3.21
N GLN A 63 -16.75 7.21 -2.91
CA GLN A 63 -17.16 5.82 -3.10
C GLN A 63 -16.95 5.39 -4.56
N GLY A 64 -16.30 4.24 -4.74
CA GLY A 64 -15.92 3.71 -6.04
C GLY A 64 -14.84 4.51 -6.79
N GLY A 65 -14.20 5.52 -6.17
CA GLY A 65 -13.19 6.37 -6.81
C GLY A 65 -12.02 5.58 -7.37
N VAL A 66 -11.46 4.65 -6.59
CA VAL A 66 -10.36 3.77 -7.03
C VAL A 66 -10.75 2.92 -8.24
N ARG A 67 -11.97 2.35 -8.23
CA ARG A 67 -12.47 1.53 -9.34
C ARG A 67 -12.65 2.36 -10.61
N ARG A 68 -13.22 3.57 -10.51
CA ARG A 68 -13.34 4.48 -11.65
C ARG A 68 -11.97 4.89 -12.21
N ALA A 69 -11.00 5.17 -11.34
CA ALA A 69 -9.63 5.49 -11.77
C ALA A 69 -9.00 4.30 -12.52
N PHE A 70 -9.20 3.07 -12.02
CA PHE A 70 -8.73 1.85 -12.68
C PHE A 70 -9.39 1.65 -14.06
N GLU A 71 -10.69 1.87 -14.17
CA GLU A 71 -11.44 1.73 -15.43
C GLU A 71 -11.10 2.82 -16.45
N ALA A 72 -10.75 4.03 -15.98
CA ALA A 72 -10.39 5.17 -16.84
C ALA A 72 -9.08 4.97 -17.61
N ASP A 73 -8.05 4.37 -16.99
CA ASP A 73 -6.82 3.97 -17.69
C ASP A 73 -6.26 2.65 -17.18
N LYS A 74 -6.96 1.58 -17.51
CA LYS A 74 -6.58 0.22 -17.12
C LYS A 74 -5.14 -0.15 -17.50
N LYS A 75 -4.66 0.31 -18.67
CA LYS A 75 -3.33 -0.02 -19.17
C LYS A 75 -2.23 0.57 -18.28
N TRP A 76 -2.41 1.80 -17.83
CA TRP A 76 -1.46 2.44 -16.93
C TRP A 76 -1.38 1.71 -15.59
N TRP A 77 -2.52 1.35 -15.00
CA TRP A 77 -2.57 0.63 -13.74
C TRP A 77 -1.95 -0.76 -13.83
N GLU A 78 -2.24 -1.53 -14.89
CA GLU A 78 -1.65 -2.87 -15.11
C GLU A 78 -0.14 -2.81 -15.42
N LYS A 79 0.34 -1.68 -15.95
CA LYS A 79 1.78 -1.43 -16.13
C LYS A 79 2.50 -1.18 -14.80
N LYS A 80 1.81 -0.61 -13.81
CA LYS A 80 2.39 -0.30 -12.49
C LYS A 80 2.23 -1.42 -11.48
N PHE A 81 1.08 -2.08 -11.52
CA PHE A 81 0.72 -3.13 -10.57
C PHE A 81 0.58 -4.47 -11.28
N SER A 82 1.21 -5.49 -10.71
CA SER A 82 1.05 -6.88 -11.13
C SER A 82 -0.33 -7.45 -10.82
N ASP A 83 -0.99 -6.92 -9.79
CA ASP A 83 -2.28 -7.35 -9.31
C ASP A 83 -2.93 -6.23 -8.51
N ILE A 84 -4.23 -6.00 -8.71
CA ILE A 84 -5.04 -5.08 -7.92
C ILE A 84 -6.31 -5.81 -7.49
N LYS A 85 -6.50 -5.97 -6.18
CA LYS A 85 -7.63 -6.69 -5.59
C LYS A 85 -8.35 -5.85 -4.57
N ALA A 86 -9.64 -6.09 -4.36
CA ALA A 86 -10.36 -5.49 -3.25
C ALA A 86 -9.65 -5.81 -1.92
N TRP A 87 -9.58 -4.82 -1.03
CA TRP A 87 -8.97 -5.02 0.28
C TRP A 87 -9.75 -6.08 1.07
N SER A 88 -9.04 -6.94 1.79
CA SER A 88 -9.62 -7.91 2.70
C SER A 88 -8.81 -7.98 3.99
N PRO A 89 -9.45 -8.16 5.17
CA PRO A 89 -8.76 -8.27 6.45
C PRO A 89 -7.80 -9.47 6.54
N ILE A 90 -7.91 -10.43 5.62
CA ILE A 90 -7.04 -11.62 5.57
C ILE A 90 -5.75 -11.35 4.77
N GLN A 91 -5.69 -10.28 3.98
CA GLN A 91 -4.51 -9.97 3.18
C GLN A 91 -3.31 -9.61 4.07
N LYS A 92 -2.26 -10.43 4.00
CA LYS A 92 -0.97 -10.19 4.66
C LYS A 92 0.08 -9.77 3.63
N PRO A 93 0.92 -8.76 3.91
CA PRO A 93 2.08 -8.46 3.07
C PRO A 93 3.07 -9.63 3.10
N ARG A 94 3.72 -9.90 1.96
CA ARG A 94 4.69 -11.01 1.81
C ARG A 94 5.97 -10.79 2.63
N GLY A 95 6.32 -9.54 2.91
CA GLY A 95 7.43 -9.15 3.76
C GLY A 95 7.14 -7.86 4.51
N ARG A 96 7.85 -7.65 5.63
CA ARG A 96 7.81 -6.40 6.40
C ARG A 96 9.06 -5.60 6.10
N ARG A 97 8.91 -4.33 5.71
CA ARG A 97 10.01 -3.37 5.65
C ARG A 97 10.20 -2.84 7.08
N ILE A 98 11.35 -3.16 7.69
CA ILE A 98 11.74 -2.65 9.00
C ILE A 98 12.92 -1.69 8.82
N TRP A 99 12.83 -0.51 9.43
CA TRP A 99 13.95 0.41 9.52
C TRP A 99 14.63 0.19 10.87
N VAL A 100 15.81 -0.42 10.86
CA VAL A 100 16.63 -0.61 12.06
C VAL A 100 17.67 0.51 12.09
N ARG A 101 17.63 1.33 13.14
CA ARG A 101 18.63 2.38 13.37
C ARG A 101 19.58 1.90 14.46
N ILE A 102 20.78 1.47 14.07
CA ILE A 102 21.81 0.99 15.00
C ILE A 102 22.73 2.16 15.34
N PHE A 103 22.86 2.48 16.63
CA PHE A 103 23.80 3.49 17.11
C PHE A 103 25.04 2.79 17.67
N GLY A 104 26.24 3.27 17.32
CA GLY A 104 27.51 2.74 17.85
C GLY A 104 28.10 1.53 17.12
N ALA A 105 27.53 1.12 15.97
CA ALA A 105 28.17 0.11 15.14
C ALA A 105 29.40 0.70 14.41
N PRO A 106 30.60 0.13 14.58
CA PRO A 106 31.80 0.64 13.94
C PRO A 106 31.71 0.61 12.41
N PRO A 107 32.23 1.60 11.67
CA PRO A 107 32.14 1.66 10.21
C PRO A 107 32.70 0.42 9.50
N HIS A 108 33.73 -0.23 10.05
CA HIS A 108 34.33 -1.44 9.50
C HIS A 108 33.44 -2.70 9.58
N ALA A 109 32.34 -2.64 10.34
CA ALA A 109 31.34 -3.72 10.41
C ALA A 109 30.24 -3.58 9.32
N TRP A 110 30.26 -2.49 8.56
CA TRP A 110 29.39 -2.25 7.40
C TRP A 110 30.28 -2.36 6.17
N GLY A 111 30.28 -3.53 5.53
CA GLY A 111 31.03 -3.79 4.30
C GLY A 111 30.61 -2.90 3.14
#